data_AF-Q8SV61-F1
#
_entry.id   AF-Q8SV61-F1
#
_cell.length_a   1.000
_cell.length_b   1.000
_cell.length_c   1.000
_cell.angle_alpha   90.00
_cell.angle_beta   90.00
_cell.angle_gamma   90.00
#
_symmetry.space_group_name_H-M   'P 1'
#
loop_
_entity.id
_entity.type
_entity.pdbx_description
1 polymer ?
#
loop_
_entity_poly.entity_id
_entity_poly.type
_entity_poly.pdbx_seq_one_letter_code
_entity_poly.pdbx_strand_id
1 'polypeptide(L)'
;MEQISRIKIALGEVDLNYFKRAFTDGKGGLWDSTGSLITDTIRNQRMRPAIAFYRNLLDDILKDLEEKGHSEGITAVNAAKDALRALDDVANRLYIILKATGPDGTEFLYYFREIDRSLKDYPELLKTFRDALEKVLPHVREDLEVEVNKMKVPLRLVIRELLEGLKDEVSGTKIPLEFVTTDLLDYRVEANWSLCNFPQDLNESALHVLRRYFWHDIDEASLSETMKNELDCLEKMITKVPEPHRAQLYEILRDVRTAFNSLAQKLKALRTSCARVIDDVERNRKSFSAAFSELNRMLSKAEKGLSDLKERISDLERVLPSSPPMKLCELLCFMFIAILAIHAFLHLAEDKDSRVKTRWNTALYSLAVAGTIMHQMWVLWGGGGTGMRMGQVMC
;
A
#
# COMPACT_ATOMS: atom_id res chain seq x y z
N MET A 1 -7.43 27.50 13.67
CA MET A 1 -8.36 26.39 13.35
C MET A 1 -8.28 25.98 11.89
N GLU A 2 -8.33 26.93 10.95
CA GLU A 2 -8.19 26.62 9.51
C GLU A 2 -6.86 25.92 9.16
N GLN A 3 -5.73 26.38 9.71
CA GLN A 3 -4.39 25.81 9.50
C GLN A 3 -4.31 24.36 10.01
N ILE A 4 -4.87 24.09 11.20
CA ILE A 4 -4.96 22.73 11.75
C ILE A 4 -5.81 21.84 10.85
N SER A 5 -6.92 22.36 10.34
CA SER A 5 -7.77 21.61 9.41
C SER A 5 -7.02 21.26 8.13
N ARG A 6 -6.25 22.21 7.55
CA ARG A 6 -5.43 21.95 6.35
C ARG A 6 -4.31 20.95 6.62
N ILE A 7 -3.64 21.04 7.76
CA ILE A 7 -2.65 20.04 8.21
C ILE A 7 -3.29 18.66 8.33
N LYS A 8 -4.46 18.55 8.96
CA LYS A 8 -5.17 17.27 9.10
C LYS A 8 -5.60 16.70 7.76
N ILE A 9 -6.03 17.54 6.81
CA ILE A 9 -6.35 17.13 5.43
C ILE A 9 -5.09 16.56 4.75
N ALA A 10 -3.99 17.30 4.76
CA ALA A 10 -2.72 16.85 4.18
C ALA A 10 -2.23 15.53 4.79
N LEU A 11 -2.37 15.34 6.10
CA LEU A 11 -2.03 14.07 6.77
C LEU A 11 -3.07 12.95 6.58
N GLY A 12 -4.28 13.30 6.17
CA GLY A 12 -5.32 12.35 5.76
C GLY A 12 -5.05 11.78 4.37
N GLU A 13 -4.43 12.58 3.48
CA GLU A 13 -3.97 12.17 2.16
C GLU A 13 -2.75 11.22 2.21
N VAL A 14 -2.00 11.23 3.32
CA VAL A 14 -0.94 10.26 3.57
C VAL A 14 -1.55 8.91 3.91
N ASP A 15 -1.87 8.14 2.87
CA ASP A 15 -2.36 6.78 3.00
C ASP A 15 -1.20 5.79 3.15
N LEU A 16 -0.93 5.42 4.40
CA LEU A 16 -0.05 4.32 4.76
C LEU A 16 -0.83 3.06 5.16
N ASN A 17 -2.17 3.04 5.04
CA ASN A 17 -2.95 1.86 5.40
C ASN A 17 -2.94 0.84 4.25
N TYR A 18 -1.79 0.20 4.06
CA TYR A 18 -1.60 -0.78 3.00
C TYR A 18 -2.45 -2.02 3.17
N PHE A 19 -2.84 -2.38 4.41
CA PHE A 19 -3.80 -3.45 4.66
C PHE A 19 -5.15 -3.17 3.97
N LYS A 20 -5.63 -1.92 4.07
CA LYS A 20 -6.87 -1.50 3.40
C LYS A 20 -6.76 -1.65 1.88
N ARG A 21 -5.67 -1.14 1.27
CA ARG A 21 -5.40 -1.28 -0.16
C ARG A 21 -5.23 -2.73 -0.61
N ALA A 22 -4.62 -3.55 0.24
CA ALA A 22 -4.33 -4.93 -0.06
C ALA A 22 -5.58 -5.82 -0.14
N PHE A 23 -6.55 -5.58 0.76
CA PHE A 23 -7.64 -6.53 1.00
C PHE A 23 -9.05 -5.96 0.92
N THR A 24 -9.24 -4.64 0.99
CA THR A 24 -10.59 -4.04 1.15
C THR A 24 -11.01 -3.11 0.02
N ASP A 25 -10.15 -2.81 -0.95
CA ASP A 25 -10.51 -2.03 -2.15
C ASP A 25 -11.29 -2.90 -3.17
N GLY A 26 -12.50 -3.34 -2.79
CA GLY A 26 -13.49 -3.94 -3.68
C GLY A 26 -13.05 -5.18 -4.49
N LYS A 27 -13.83 -5.54 -5.53
CA LYS A 27 -13.39 -6.50 -6.56
C LYS A 27 -12.22 -5.85 -7.31
N GLY A 28 -10.99 -6.22 -6.95
CA GLY A 28 -9.78 -5.60 -7.52
C GLY A 28 -8.69 -5.21 -6.52
N GLY A 29 -8.81 -5.59 -5.25
CA GLY A 29 -7.73 -5.45 -4.26
C GLY A 29 -6.43 -6.13 -4.71
N LEU A 30 -5.29 -5.70 -4.17
CA LEU A 30 -3.97 -6.25 -4.55
C LEU A 30 -3.91 -7.77 -4.34
N TRP A 31 -4.56 -8.30 -3.30
CA TRP A 31 -4.61 -9.74 -3.04
C TRP A 31 -5.35 -10.50 -4.15
N ASP A 32 -6.53 -10.01 -4.57
CA ASP A 32 -7.28 -10.59 -5.69
C ASP A 32 -6.49 -10.52 -7.00
N SER A 33 -5.82 -9.39 -7.26
CA SER A 33 -4.94 -9.23 -8.42
C SER A 33 -3.75 -10.18 -8.39
N THR A 34 -3.17 -10.41 -7.21
CA THR A 34 -2.09 -11.39 -6.98
C THR A 34 -2.60 -12.80 -7.27
N GLY A 35 -3.80 -13.12 -6.78
CA GLY A 35 -4.51 -14.36 -7.06
C GLY A 35 -4.73 -14.58 -8.55
N SER A 36 -5.14 -13.55 -9.30
CA SER A 36 -5.32 -13.62 -10.75
C SER A 36 -4.00 -13.87 -11.47
N LEU A 37 -2.95 -13.07 -11.19
CA LEU A 37 -1.64 -13.20 -11.83
C LEU A 37 -1.07 -14.62 -11.70
N ILE A 38 -1.07 -15.15 -10.47
CA ILE A 38 -0.56 -16.49 -10.21
C ILE A 38 -1.48 -17.57 -10.78
N THR A 39 -2.80 -17.35 -10.78
CA THR A 39 -3.74 -18.26 -11.45
C THR A 39 -3.49 -18.29 -12.95
N ASP A 40 -3.13 -17.18 -13.58
CA ASP A 40 -2.81 -17.13 -15.00
C ASP A 40 -1.48 -17.84 -15.29
N THR A 41 -0.43 -17.61 -14.48
CA THR A 41 0.85 -18.32 -14.56
C THR A 41 0.69 -19.83 -14.37
N ILE A 42 -0.15 -20.27 -13.42
CA ILE A 42 -0.27 -21.70 -13.06
C ILE A 42 -1.32 -22.42 -13.92
N ARG A 43 -2.48 -21.81 -14.14
CA ARG A 43 -3.73 -22.50 -14.46
C ARG A 43 -4.21 -22.29 -15.89
N ASN A 44 -4.21 -21.05 -16.37
CA ASN A 44 -4.92 -20.72 -17.60
C ASN A 44 -4.04 -20.74 -18.85
N GLN A 45 -2.72 -20.53 -18.74
CA GLN A 45 -1.90 -20.32 -19.94
C GLN A 45 -0.54 -21.00 -19.97
N ARG A 46 0.00 -21.55 -18.86
CA ARG A 46 1.41 -22.02 -18.86
C ARG A 46 1.64 -23.37 -18.18
N MET A 47 1.74 -23.40 -16.85
CA MET A 47 2.31 -24.56 -16.15
C MET A 47 1.44 -25.84 -16.20
N ARG A 48 0.16 -25.77 -15.84
CA ARG A 48 -0.72 -26.96 -15.81
C ARG A 48 -0.99 -27.58 -17.19
N PRO A 49 -1.23 -26.80 -18.26
CA PRO A 49 -1.28 -27.35 -19.62
C PRO A 49 0.00 -28.10 -20.01
N ALA A 50 1.18 -27.54 -19.68
CA ALA A 50 2.45 -28.19 -19.95
C ALA A 50 2.61 -29.51 -19.18
N ILE A 51 2.30 -29.52 -17.88
CA ILE A 51 2.31 -30.75 -17.06
C ILE A 51 1.35 -31.80 -17.63
N ALA A 52 0.14 -31.40 -18.03
CA ALA A 52 -0.85 -32.32 -18.59
C ALA A 52 -0.37 -32.92 -19.91
N PHE A 53 0.24 -32.12 -20.78
CA PHE A 53 0.84 -32.59 -22.03
C PHE A 53 1.89 -33.67 -21.76
N TYR A 54 2.85 -33.40 -20.87
CA TYR A 54 3.90 -34.35 -20.53
C TYR A 54 3.40 -35.61 -19.82
N ARG A 55 2.34 -35.49 -19.02
CA ARG A 55 1.71 -36.64 -18.37
C ARG A 55 1.11 -37.59 -19.39
N ASN A 56 0.33 -37.07 -20.34
CA ASN A 56 -0.28 -37.87 -21.40
C ASN A 56 0.80 -38.54 -22.27
N LEU A 57 1.86 -37.79 -22.61
CA LEU A 57 3.00 -38.30 -23.36
C LEU A 57 3.64 -39.52 -22.67
N LEU A 58 3.88 -39.41 -21.36
CA LEU A 58 4.47 -40.49 -20.56
C LEU A 58 3.52 -41.67 -20.39
N ASP A 59 2.22 -41.44 -20.31
CA ASP A 59 1.20 -42.49 -20.23
C ASP A 59 1.14 -43.33 -21.53
N ASP A 60 1.27 -42.68 -22.69
CA ASP A 60 1.33 -43.37 -23.99
C ASP A 60 2.59 -44.26 -24.11
N ILE A 61 3.74 -43.76 -23.66
CA ILE A 61 5.00 -44.54 -23.63
C ILE A 61 4.86 -45.72 -22.66
N LEU A 62 4.31 -45.48 -21.47
CA LEU A 62 4.17 -46.50 -20.45
C LEU A 62 3.33 -47.68 -20.96
N LYS A 63 2.19 -47.38 -21.58
CA LYS A 63 1.30 -48.38 -22.17
C LYS A 63 2.01 -49.24 -23.22
N ASP A 64 2.77 -48.62 -24.12
CA ASP A 64 3.52 -49.34 -25.15
C ASP A 64 4.60 -50.28 -24.57
N LEU A 65 5.24 -49.87 -23.47
CA LEU A 65 6.27 -50.66 -22.78
C LEU A 65 5.66 -51.79 -21.94
N GLU A 66 4.51 -51.57 -21.32
CA GLU A 66 3.76 -52.58 -20.56
C GLU A 66 3.27 -53.71 -21.48
N GLU A 67 2.71 -53.37 -22.65
CA GLU A 67 2.27 -54.35 -23.65
C GLU A 67 3.41 -55.28 -24.13
N LYS A 68 4.67 -54.83 -24.00
CA LYS A 68 5.87 -55.56 -24.43
C LYS A 68 6.69 -56.15 -23.29
N GLY A 69 6.31 -55.91 -22.04
CA GLY A 69 7.04 -56.39 -20.87
C GLY A 69 8.45 -55.79 -20.72
N HIS A 70 8.69 -54.55 -21.18
CA HIS A 70 10.01 -53.92 -21.11
C HIS A 70 10.25 -53.25 -19.74
N SER A 71 10.64 -54.05 -18.74
CA SER A 71 10.77 -53.62 -17.33
C SER A 71 11.65 -52.38 -17.11
N GLU A 72 12.82 -52.30 -17.74
CA GLU A 72 13.74 -51.16 -17.58
C GLU A 72 13.13 -49.83 -18.08
N GLY A 73 12.43 -49.87 -19.22
CA GLY A 73 11.74 -48.70 -19.76
C GLY A 73 10.57 -48.28 -18.88
N ILE A 74 9.80 -49.22 -18.34
CA ILE A 74 8.72 -48.95 -17.39
C ILE A 74 9.27 -48.21 -16.16
N THR A 75 10.41 -48.65 -15.62
CA THR A 75 11.08 -47.96 -14.52
C THR A 75 11.51 -46.54 -14.90
N ALA A 76 12.09 -46.34 -16.09
CA ALA A 76 12.49 -45.02 -16.57
C ALA A 76 11.29 -44.05 -16.71
N VAL A 77 10.19 -44.52 -17.27
CA VAL A 77 8.96 -43.71 -17.43
C VAL A 77 8.35 -43.34 -16.09
N ASN A 78 8.29 -44.29 -15.14
CA ASN A 78 7.79 -44.00 -13.79
C ASN A 78 8.66 -42.94 -13.08
N ALA A 79 9.99 -43.01 -13.22
CA ALA A 79 10.88 -41.98 -12.69
C ALA A 79 10.62 -40.60 -13.31
N ALA A 80 10.35 -40.52 -14.62
CA ALA A 80 9.98 -39.27 -15.28
C ALA A 80 8.62 -38.74 -14.80
N LYS A 81 7.63 -39.61 -14.57
CA LYS A 81 6.32 -39.25 -14.00
C LYS A 81 6.45 -38.72 -12.57
N ASP A 82 7.29 -39.33 -11.74
CA ASP A 82 7.56 -38.87 -10.38
C ASP A 82 8.24 -37.49 -10.37
N ALA A 83 9.22 -37.27 -11.26
CA ALA A 83 9.87 -35.97 -11.40
C ALA A 83 8.90 -34.88 -11.90
N LEU A 84 8.02 -35.21 -12.87
CA LEU A 84 6.98 -34.30 -13.34
C LEU A 84 5.96 -33.96 -12.24
N ARG A 85 5.62 -34.94 -11.40
CA ARG A 85 4.73 -34.72 -10.24
C ARG A 85 5.36 -33.77 -9.22
N ALA A 86 6.66 -33.87 -8.99
CA ALA A 86 7.36 -32.93 -8.10
C ALA A 86 7.32 -31.48 -8.62
N LEU A 87 7.36 -31.27 -9.94
CA LEU A 87 7.14 -29.96 -10.57
C LEU A 87 5.69 -29.46 -10.38
N ASP A 88 4.70 -30.33 -10.56
CA ASP A 88 3.27 -30.02 -10.32
C ASP A 88 3.03 -29.62 -8.85
N ASP A 89 3.69 -30.29 -7.90
CA ASP A 89 3.59 -29.99 -6.48
C ASP A 89 4.10 -28.58 -6.14
N VAL A 90 5.12 -28.06 -6.83
CA VAL A 90 5.57 -26.66 -6.68
C VAL A 90 4.45 -25.69 -7.07
N ALA A 91 3.85 -25.90 -8.24
CA ALA A 91 2.76 -25.07 -8.73
C ALA A 91 1.52 -25.16 -7.81
N ASN A 92 1.20 -26.35 -7.32
CA ASN A 92 0.05 -26.55 -6.44
C ASN A 92 0.22 -25.88 -5.08
N ARG A 93 1.43 -25.84 -4.50
CA ARG A 93 1.69 -25.12 -3.24
C ARG A 93 1.32 -23.64 -3.35
N LEU A 94 1.79 -22.96 -4.41
CA LEU A 94 1.49 -21.55 -4.67
C LEU A 94 -0.02 -21.30 -4.81
N TYR A 95 -0.71 -22.16 -5.53
CA TYR A 95 -2.17 -22.06 -5.71
C TYR A 95 -2.94 -22.28 -4.39
N ILE A 96 -2.49 -23.20 -3.54
CA ILE A 96 -3.13 -23.47 -2.24
C ILE A 96 -3.00 -22.24 -1.33
N ILE A 97 -1.84 -21.60 -1.28
CA ILE A 97 -1.62 -20.41 -0.44
C ILE A 97 -2.62 -19.32 -0.77
N LEU A 98 -2.88 -19.07 -2.05
CA LEU A 98 -3.81 -18.04 -2.50
C LEU A 98 -5.29 -18.37 -2.24
N LYS A 99 -5.62 -19.65 -2.08
CA LYS A 99 -6.99 -20.10 -1.78
C LYS A 99 -7.27 -20.30 -0.29
N ALA A 100 -6.26 -20.62 0.49
CA ALA A 100 -6.41 -21.00 1.90
C ALA A 100 -6.44 -19.79 2.84
N THR A 101 -6.04 -18.63 2.35
CA THR A 101 -5.81 -17.43 3.16
C THR A 101 -7.01 -16.48 3.01
N GLY A 102 -7.45 -15.92 4.14
CA GLY A 102 -8.51 -14.92 4.20
C GLY A 102 -7.93 -13.56 3.86
N PRO A 103 -8.36 -12.46 4.49
CA PRO A 103 -7.69 -11.18 4.39
C PRO A 103 -6.97 -10.88 5.72
N ASP A 104 -5.77 -11.41 5.92
CA ASP A 104 -4.91 -11.04 7.04
C ASP A 104 -3.50 -10.63 6.60
N GLY A 105 -2.92 -9.65 7.29
CA GLY A 105 -1.66 -9.01 6.87
C GLY A 105 -0.44 -9.93 6.88
N THR A 106 -0.54 -11.16 7.40
CA THR A 106 0.57 -12.12 7.42
C THR A 106 0.73 -12.85 6.08
N GLU A 107 -0.26 -12.77 5.20
CA GLU A 107 -0.38 -13.59 4.00
C GLU A 107 0.65 -13.23 2.92
N PHE A 108 1.01 -11.96 2.76
CA PHE A 108 2.06 -11.56 1.81
C PHE A 108 3.45 -12.10 2.20
N LEU A 109 3.75 -12.18 3.50
CA LEU A 109 5.03 -12.74 3.94
C LEU A 109 5.09 -14.25 3.66
N TYR A 110 4.01 -14.98 3.90
CA TYR A 110 3.91 -16.39 3.53
C TYR A 110 4.00 -16.58 2.01
N TYR A 111 3.27 -15.78 1.24
CA TYR A 111 3.35 -15.75 -0.21
C TYR A 111 4.80 -15.59 -0.69
N PHE A 112 5.51 -14.54 -0.26
CA PHE A 112 6.88 -14.30 -0.71
C PHE A 112 7.88 -15.37 -0.26
N ARG A 113 7.68 -16.03 0.90
CA ARG A 113 8.50 -17.19 1.30
C ARG A 113 8.33 -18.37 0.36
N GLU A 114 7.12 -18.56 -0.16
CA GLU A 114 6.79 -19.69 -1.03
C GLU A 114 7.22 -19.41 -2.47
N ILE A 115 7.20 -18.14 -2.89
CA ILE A 115 7.92 -17.70 -4.10
C ILE A 115 9.41 -18.02 -3.97
N ASP A 116 10.07 -17.57 -2.90
CA ASP A 116 11.50 -17.83 -2.68
C ASP A 116 11.83 -19.32 -2.70
N ARG A 117 11.00 -20.14 -2.04
CA ARG A 117 11.14 -21.60 -2.05
C ARG A 117 10.97 -22.17 -3.46
N SER A 118 9.93 -21.74 -4.18
CA SER A 118 9.66 -22.22 -5.53
C SER A 118 10.80 -21.87 -6.49
N LEU A 119 11.29 -20.64 -6.46
CA LEU A 119 12.43 -20.20 -7.28
C LEU A 119 13.73 -20.96 -6.97
N LYS A 120 13.90 -21.39 -5.71
CA LYS A 120 15.05 -22.18 -5.28
C LYS A 120 14.96 -23.64 -5.70
N ASP A 121 13.81 -24.27 -5.49
CA ASP A 121 13.64 -25.72 -5.68
C ASP A 121 13.43 -26.09 -7.16
N TYR A 122 12.74 -25.24 -7.91
CA TYR A 122 12.30 -25.53 -9.27
C TYR A 122 13.43 -25.88 -10.26
N PRO A 123 14.58 -25.18 -10.30
CA PRO A 123 15.65 -25.50 -11.25
C PRO A 123 16.18 -26.93 -11.12
N GLU A 124 16.35 -27.44 -9.90
CA GLU A 124 16.83 -28.80 -9.67
C GLU A 124 15.76 -29.84 -10.00
N LEU A 125 14.48 -29.53 -9.73
CA LEU A 125 13.35 -30.38 -10.13
C LEU A 125 13.22 -30.47 -11.65
N LEU A 126 13.37 -29.34 -12.36
CA LEU A 126 13.34 -29.31 -13.83
C LEU A 126 14.48 -30.12 -14.43
N LYS A 127 15.68 -29.99 -13.85
CA LYS A 127 16.84 -30.81 -14.22
C LYS A 127 16.59 -32.29 -13.98
N THR A 128 16.03 -32.65 -12.82
CA THR A 128 15.67 -34.05 -12.49
C THR A 128 14.69 -34.62 -13.51
N PHE A 129 13.67 -33.84 -13.88
CA PHE A 129 12.71 -34.24 -14.91
C PHE A 129 13.38 -34.44 -16.28
N ARG A 130 14.26 -33.52 -16.66
CA ARG A 130 15.04 -33.62 -17.90
C ARG A 130 15.91 -34.89 -17.91
N ASP A 131 16.66 -35.14 -16.85
CA ASP A 131 17.55 -36.30 -16.73
C ASP A 131 16.75 -37.61 -16.77
N ALA A 132 15.52 -37.61 -16.23
CA ALA A 132 14.61 -38.74 -16.33
C ALA A 132 14.09 -38.96 -17.76
N LEU A 133 13.72 -37.89 -18.48
CA LEU A 133 13.34 -37.97 -19.89
C LEU A 133 14.48 -38.47 -20.78
N GLU A 134 15.73 -38.07 -20.53
CA GLU A 134 16.90 -38.57 -21.26
C GLU A 134 17.04 -40.11 -21.11
N LYS A 135 16.68 -40.67 -19.95
CA LYS A 135 16.68 -42.12 -19.71
C LYS A 135 15.49 -42.85 -20.33
N VAL A 136 14.38 -42.16 -20.62
CA VAL A 136 13.22 -42.75 -21.32
C VAL A 136 13.54 -42.95 -22.80
N LEU A 137 14.29 -42.02 -23.41
CA LEU A 137 14.54 -41.97 -24.85
C LEU A 137 15.05 -43.29 -25.49
N PRO A 138 15.99 -44.05 -24.89
CA PRO A 138 16.46 -45.33 -25.46
C PRO A 138 15.39 -46.41 -25.55
N HIS A 139 14.31 -46.31 -24.78
CA HIS A 139 13.24 -47.30 -24.71
C HIS A 139 12.06 -46.97 -25.62
N VAL A 140 12.05 -45.79 -26.25
CA VAL A 140 10.99 -45.37 -27.16
C VAL A 140 11.29 -45.86 -28.57
N ARG A 141 10.35 -46.62 -29.14
CA ARG A 141 10.44 -47.11 -30.51
C ARG A 141 10.43 -45.97 -31.54
N GLU A 142 11.09 -46.20 -32.66
CA GLU A 142 11.12 -45.24 -33.78
C GLU A 142 9.77 -45.06 -34.48
N ASP A 143 8.95 -46.11 -34.50
CA ASP A 143 7.65 -46.14 -35.17
C ASP A 143 6.45 -45.88 -34.25
N LEU A 144 6.70 -45.60 -32.96
CA LEU A 144 5.65 -45.23 -32.03
C LEU A 144 5.24 -43.78 -32.30
N GLU A 145 3.99 -43.59 -32.71
CA GLU A 145 3.43 -42.28 -33.02
C GLU A 145 2.48 -41.83 -31.92
N VAL A 146 2.51 -40.55 -31.59
CA VAL A 146 1.51 -39.89 -30.75
C VAL A 146 0.71 -38.89 -31.56
N GLU A 147 -0.58 -38.80 -31.25
CA GLU A 147 -1.47 -37.81 -31.85
C GLU A 147 -1.29 -36.47 -31.15
N VAL A 148 -0.65 -35.53 -31.82
CA VAL A 148 -0.49 -34.13 -31.39
C VAL A 148 -1.29 -33.28 -32.35
N ASN A 149 -2.37 -32.63 -31.87
CA ASN A 149 -3.26 -31.80 -32.69
C ASN A 149 -3.76 -32.50 -33.97
N LYS A 150 -4.22 -33.76 -33.85
CA LYS A 150 -4.72 -34.58 -34.97
C LYS A 150 -3.67 -34.99 -36.00
N MET A 151 -2.39 -34.74 -35.73
CA MET A 151 -1.28 -35.27 -36.51
C MET A 151 -0.55 -36.36 -35.75
N LYS A 152 -0.19 -37.43 -36.45
CA LYS A 152 0.66 -38.49 -35.90
C LYS A 152 2.11 -38.10 -36.06
N VAL A 153 2.86 -38.09 -34.96
CA VAL A 153 4.26 -37.69 -34.94
C VAL A 153 5.07 -38.75 -34.20
N PRO A 154 6.26 -39.13 -34.70
CA PRO A 154 7.13 -40.07 -33.98
C PRO A 154 7.45 -39.56 -32.58
N LEU A 155 7.11 -40.34 -31.58
CA LEU A 155 7.21 -39.99 -30.17
C LEU A 155 8.66 -39.74 -29.74
N ARG A 156 9.61 -40.45 -30.38
CA ARG A 156 11.04 -40.24 -30.17
C ARG A 156 11.51 -38.86 -30.64
N LEU A 157 10.97 -38.34 -31.74
CA LEU A 157 11.23 -36.96 -32.20
C LEU A 157 10.67 -35.95 -31.21
N VAL A 158 9.46 -36.18 -30.72
CA VAL A 158 8.83 -35.33 -29.69
C VAL A 158 9.75 -35.21 -28.47
N ILE A 159 10.22 -36.33 -27.89
CA ILE A 159 11.11 -36.28 -26.70
C ILE A 159 12.45 -35.60 -27.02
N ARG A 160 13.02 -35.82 -28.21
CA ARG A 160 14.31 -35.23 -28.58
C ARG A 160 14.24 -33.72 -28.77
N GLU A 161 13.24 -33.24 -29.49
CA GLU A 161 12.95 -31.81 -29.64
C GLU A 161 12.70 -31.16 -28.27
N LEU A 162 12.01 -31.88 -27.37
CA LEU A 162 11.75 -31.39 -26.02
C LEU A 162 13.06 -31.25 -25.23
N LEU A 163 13.93 -32.26 -25.27
CA LEU A 163 15.24 -32.24 -24.62
C LEU A 163 16.20 -31.20 -25.20
N GLU A 164 16.13 -30.93 -26.51
CA GLU A 164 16.91 -29.89 -27.18
C GLU A 164 16.42 -28.48 -26.80
N GLY A 165 15.11 -28.24 -26.78
CA GLY A 165 14.53 -27.00 -26.27
C GLY A 165 14.85 -26.73 -24.80
N LEU A 166 14.92 -27.79 -23.97
CA LEU A 166 15.36 -27.71 -22.56
C LEU A 166 16.88 -27.48 -22.38
N LYS A 167 17.71 -27.68 -23.43
CA LYS A 167 19.17 -27.49 -23.36
C LYS A 167 19.59 -26.04 -23.63
N ASP A 168 18.95 -25.37 -24.59
CA ASP A 168 19.37 -24.04 -25.03
C ASP A 168 18.98 -22.92 -24.04
N GLU A 169 17.89 -23.06 -23.28
CA GLU A 169 17.46 -22.02 -22.32
C GLU A 169 18.24 -22.04 -20.99
N VAL A 170 18.91 -23.15 -20.63
CA VAL A 170 19.82 -23.21 -19.46
C VAL A 170 21.09 -22.36 -19.69
N SER A 171 21.41 -22.05 -20.95
CA SER A 171 22.55 -21.19 -21.31
C SER A 171 22.25 -19.69 -21.22
N GLY A 172 21.00 -19.29 -20.96
CA GLY A 172 20.58 -17.88 -20.94
C GLY A 172 20.50 -17.22 -22.32
N THR A 173 20.56 -18.01 -23.40
CA THR A 173 20.51 -17.50 -24.77
C THR A 173 19.04 -17.36 -25.20
N LYS A 174 18.59 -16.13 -25.46
CA LYS A 174 17.29 -15.84 -26.10
C LYS A 174 17.26 -16.51 -27.47
N ILE A 175 16.38 -17.49 -27.66
CA ILE A 175 16.09 -18.01 -29.00
C ILE A 175 15.40 -16.88 -29.79
N PRO A 176 15.93 -16.44 -30.93
CA PRO A 176 15.23 -15.50 -31.80
C PRO A 176 13.94 -16.17 -32.31
N LEU A 177 12.81 -15.47 -32.17
CA LEU A 177 11.49 -15.90 -32.64
C LEU A 177 11.43 -16.19 -34.17
N GLU A 178 12.50 -15.91 -34.92
CA GLU A 178 12.51 -15.97 -36.40
C GLU A 178 12.60 -17.38 -36.99
N PHE A 179 12.68 -18.45 -36.19
CA PHE A 179 12.69 -19.85 -36.68
C PHE A 179 11.37 -20.61 -36.54
N VAL A 180 10.27 -19.97 -36.10
CA VAL A 180 8.98 -20.63 -35.89
C VAL A 180 8.09 -20.48 -37.13
N THR A 181 8.21 -21.40 -38.08
CA THR A 181 7.20 -21.58 -39.13
C THR A 181 6.20 -22.69 -38.73
N THR A 182 4.99 -22.22 -38.41
CA THR A 182 3.65 -22.75 -38.71
C THR A 182 3.18 -24.11 -38.15
N ASP A 183 2.17 -24.01 -37.28
CA ASP A 183 1.11 -24.94 -36.85
C ASP A 183 1.45 -26.25 -36.10
N LEU A 184 2.62 -26.86 -36.31
CA LEU A 184 3.01 -28.11 -35.62
C LEU A 184 3.85 -27.90 -34.34
N LEU A 185 4.48 -26.73 -34.25
CA LEU A 185 5.40 -26.32 -33.19
C LEU A 185 4.71 -25.59 -32.03
N ASP A 186 3.50 -25.07 -32.24
CA ASP A 186 2.89 -24.08 -31.33
C ASP A 186 2.73 -24.63 -29.90
N TYR A 187 2.12 -25.82 -29.75
CA TYR A 187 1.86 -26.38 -28.41
C TYR A 187 3.07 -27.05 -27.74
N ARG A 188 4.01 -27.60 -28.53
CA ARG A 188 5.24 -28.25 -28.02
C ARG A 188 6.26 -27.22 -27.54
N VAL A 189 6.44 -26.16 -28.33
CA VAL A 189 7.22 -25.00 -27.93
C VAL A 189 6.57 -24.35 -26.71
N GLU A 190 5.24 -24.21 -26.69
CA GLU A 190 4.53 -23.60 -25.56
C GLU A 190 4.64 -24.40 -24.25
N ALA A 191 4.55 -25.73 -24.28
CA ALA A 191 4.72 -26.57 -23.07
C ALA A 191 6.15 -26.50 -22.52
N ASN A 192 7.16 -26.57 -23.40
CA ASN A 192 8.56 -26.41 -23.02
C ASN A 192 8.86 -25.03 -22.47
N TRP A 193 8.46 -24.02 -23.24
CA TRP A 193 8.60 -22.62 -22.89
C TRP A 193 7.94 -22.34 -21.54
N SER A 194 6.77 -22.92 -21.27
CA SER A 194 6.08 -22.80 -19.99
C SER A 194 6.86 -23.43 -18.84
N LEU A 195 7.38 -24.65 -18.98
CA LEU A 195 8.18 -25.28 -17.93
C LEU A 195 9.49 -24.54 -17.68
N CYS A 196 10.18 -24.06 -18.72
CA CYS A 196 11.45 -23.36 -18.58
C CYS A 196 11.30 -21.94 -18.03
N ASN A 197 10.30 -21.19 -18.50
CA ASN A 197 10.11 -19.78 -18.13
C ASN A 197 9.28 -19.61 -16.87
N PHE A 198 8.71 -20.68 -16.30
CA PHE A 198 7.96 -20.61 -15.05
C PHE A 198 8.68 -19.84 -13.92
N PRO A 199 9.99 -20.05 -13.64
CA PRO A 199 10.69 -19.25 -12.63
C PRO A 199 10.77 -17.76 -12.98
N GLN A 200 10.94 -17.42 -14.26
CA GLN A 200 10.97 -16.03 -14.71
C GLN A 200 9.58 -15.40 -14.53
N ASP A 201 8.53 -16.08 -14.98
CA ASP A 201 7.14 -15.61 -14.86
C ASP A 201 6.72 -15.41 -13.41
N LEU A 202 7.14 -16.34 -12.55
CA LEU A 202 6.89 -16.28 -11.12
C LEU A 202 7.63 -15.09 -10.49
N ASN A 203 8.89 -14.88 -10.88
CA ASN A 203 9.69 -13.74 -10.44
C ASN A 203 9.09 -12.40 -10.88
N GLU A 204 8.66 -12.28 -12.14
CA GLU A 204 8.00 -11.08 -12.68
C GLU A 204 6.68 -10.79 -11.95
N SER A 205 5.88 -11.83 -11.71
CA SER A 205 4.62 -11.72 -10.97
C SER A 205 4.86 -11.28 -9.52
N ALA A 206 5.83 -11.89 -8.83
CA ALA A 206 6.18 -11.52 -7.47
C ALA A 206 6.75 -10.08 -7.39
N LEU A 207 7.55 -9.67 -8.38
CA LEU A 207 8.08 -8.31 -8.46
C LEU A 207 6.97 -7.28 -8.68
N HIS A 208 5.99 -7.59 -9.53
CA HIS A 208 4.81 -6.75 -9.72
C HIS A 208 4.04 -6.56 -8.40
N VAL A 209 3.79 -7.65 -7.68
CA VAL A 209 3.09 -7.62 -6.39
C VAL A 209 3.87 -6.82 -5.35
N LEU A 210 5.19 -7.03 -5.24
CA LEU A 210 6.04 -6.30 -4.30
C LEU A 210 6.06 -4.78 -4.61
N ARG A 211 6.24 -4.42 -5.89
CA ARG A 211 6.22 -3.03 -6.36
C ARG A 211 4.89 -2.37 -6.02
N ARG A 212 3.78 -3.04 -6.32
CA ARG A 212 2.43 -2.51 -6.09
C ARG A 212 2.08 -2.43 -4.61
N TYR A 213 2.56 -3.37 -3.78
CA TYR A 213 2.37 -3.32 -2.33
C TYR A 213 3.05 -2.10 -1.72
N PHE A 214 4.27 -1.74 -2.14
CA PHE A 214 4.99 -0.60 -1.56
C PHE A 214 4.90 0.68 -2.40
N TRP A 215 4.06 0.68 -3.43
CA TRP A 215 3.80 1.88 -4.22
C TRP A 215 3.04 2.90 -3.38
N HIS A 216 3.56 4.13 -3.31
CA HIS A 216 2.84 5.25 -2.72
C HIS A 216 2.86 6.46 -3.66
N ASP A 217 1.69 7.06 -3.85
CA ASP A 217 1.52 8.32 -4.60
C ASP A 217 1.80 9.55 -3.72
N ILE A 218 2.44 9.37 -2.57
CA ILE A 218 2.80 10.48 -1.68
C ILE A 218 3.86 11.34 -2.37
N ASP A 219 3.47 12.56 -2.73
CA ASP A 219 4.38 13.64 -3.07
C ASP A 219 4.99 14.21 -1.78
N GLU A 220 6.12 13.63 -1.38
CA GLU A 220 6.86 14.05 -0.17
C GLU A 220 7.27 15.53 -0.22
N ALA A 221 7.52 16.09 -1.40
CA ALA A 221 7.93 17.48 -1.56
C ALA A 221 6.74 18.40 -1.29
N SER A 222 5.60 18.13 -1.94
CA SER A 222 4.34 18.87 -1.72
C SER A 222 3.86 18.78 -0.28
N LEU A 223 3.91 17.58 0.33
CA LEU A 223 3.58 17.39 1.75
C LEU A 223 4.49 18.21 2.65
N SER A 224 5.80 18.19 2.39
CA SER A 224 6.79 18.95 3.18
C SER A 224 6.60 20.45 3.07
N GLU A 225 6.33 20.95 1.87
CA GLU A 225 6.06 22.36 1.63
C GLU A 225 4.77 22.80 2.33
N THR A 226 3.68 22.04 2.16
CA THR A 226 2.38 22.33 2.79
C THR A 226 2.50 22.36 4.31
N MET A 227 3.11 21.32 4.89
CA MET A 227 3.29 21.23 6.35
C MET A 227 4.15 22.36 6.88
N LYS A 228 5.24 22.72 6.19
CA LYS A 228 6.10 23.84 6.59
C LYS A 228 5.34 25.16 6.56
N ASN A 229 4.62 25.45 5.47
CA ASN A 229 3.87 26.70 5.31
C ASN A 229 2.79 26.85 6.38
N GLU A 230 2.03 25.79 6.67
CA GLU A 230 0.96 25.83 7.66
C GLU A 230 1.50 25.92 9.11
N LEU A 231 2.61 25.24 9.42
CA LEU A 231 3.27 25.36 10.73
C LEU A 231 3.90 26.75 10.94
N ASP A 232 4.50 27.34 9.90
CA ASP A 232 5.02 28.72 9.94
C ASP A 232 3.88 29.75 10.13
N CYS A 233 2.70 29.50 9.52
CA CYS A 233 1.51 30.32 9.76
C CYS A 233 1.00 30.21 11.19
N LEU A 234 0.96 28.98 11.75
CA LEU A 234 0.59 28.76 13.15
C LEU A 234 1.54 29.46 14.12
N GLU A 235 2.85 29.43 13.85
CA GLU A 235 3.84 30.14 14.65
C GLU A 235 3.55 31.64 14.70
N LYS A 236 3.29 32.27 13.55
CA LYS A 236 2.90 33.68 13.47
C LYS A 236 1.63 33.98 14.24
N MET A 237 0.66 33.06 14.29
CA MET A 237 -0.55 33.24 15.11
C MET A 237 -0.24 33.15 16.60
N ILE A 238 0.61 32.21 17.01
CA ILE A 238 1.02 32.01 18.42
C ILE A 238 1.76 33.23 18.97
N THR A 239 2.51 33.97 18.15
CA THR A 239 3.17 35.23 18.60
C THR A 239 2.20 36.24 19.22
N LYS A 240 0.93 36.22 18.78
CA LYS A 240 -0.14 37.13 19.24
C LYS A 240 -0.83 36.67 20.53
N VAL A 241 -0.49 35.48 21.04
CA VAL A 241 -1.07 34.92 22.28
C VAL A 241 -0.35 35.50 23.51
N PRO A 242 -1.06 35.88 24.59
CA PRO A 242 -0.43 36.30 25.84
C PRO A 242 0.32 35.16 26.56
N GLU A 243 1.31 35.52 27.40
CA GLU A 243 1.91 34.58 28.36
C GLU A 243 0.92 34.19 29.47
N PRO A 244 1.01 32.98 30.07
CA PRO A 244 1.99 31.90 29.83
C PRO A 244 1.59 30.92 28.71
N HIS A 245 0.39 31.07 28.12
CA HIS A 245 -0.15 30.16 27.11
C HIS A 245 0.72 30.12 25.84
N ARG A 246 1.35 31.23 25.50
CA ARG A 246 2.29 31.32 24.38
C ARG A 246 3.49 30.38 24.52
N ALA A 247 4.13 30.33 25.70
CA ALA A 247 5.24 29.41 25.93
C ALA A 247 4.83 27.95 25.76
N GLN A 248 3.68 27.56 26.30
CA GLN A 248 3.13 26.21 26.14
C GLN A 248 2.84 25.87 24.67
N LEU A 249 2.27 26.80 23.91
CA LEU A 249 1.97 26.61 22.49
C LEU A 249 3.24 26.47 21.63
N TYR A 250 4.30 27.22 21.94
CA TYR A 250 5.59 27.07 21.25
C TYR A 250 6.23 25.71 21.49
N GLU A 251 6.17 25.21 22.73
CA GLU A 251 6.67 23.87 23.07
C GLU A 251 5.93 22.79 22.27
N ILE A 252 4.59 22.84 22.22
CA ILE A 252 3.79 21.89 21.43
C ILE A 252 4.09 22.02 19.93
N LEU A 253 4.20 23.24 19.39
CA LEU A 253 4.51 23.47 17.98
C LEU A 253 5.90 22.92 17.61
N ARG A 254 6.90 23.11 18.48
CA ARG A 254 8.25 22.54 18.31
C ARG A 254 8.21 21.02 18.26
N ASP A 255 7.41 20.42 19.13
CA ASP A 255 7.15 18.99 19.18
C ASP A 255 6.48 18.46 17.90
N VAL A 256 5.49 19.18 17.37
CA VAL A 256 4.85 18.87 16.08
C VAL A 256 5.86 18.95 14.93
N ARG A 257 6.68 20.01 14.86
CA ARG A 257 7.73 20.15 13.84
C ARG A 257 8.73 18.99 13.90
N THR A 258 9.14 18.60 15.10
CA THR A 258 10.08 17.49 15.31
C THR A 258 9.48 16.16 14.85
N ALA A 259 8.23 15.88 15.22
CA ALA A 259 7.52 14.69 14.79
C ALA A 259 7.34 14.66 13.26
N PHE A 260 6.98 15.80 12.66
CA PHE A 260 6.85 15.92 11.21
C PHE A 260 8.17 15.65 10.48
N ASN A 261 9.27 16.29 10.90
CA ASN A 261 10.60 16.06 10.31
C ASN A 261 11.02 14.59 10.43
N SER A 262 10.74 13.95 11.56
CA SER A 262 10.99 12.52 11.76
C SER A 262 10.18 11.65 10.80
N LEU A 263 8.90 11.96 10.60
CA LEU A 263 8.03 11.26 9.64
C LEU A 263 8.54 11.44 8.20
N ALA A 264 8.84 12.67 7.78
CA ALA A 264 9.37 12.96 6.45
C ALA A 264 10.66 12.18 6.16
N GLN A 265 11.58 12.10 7.13
CA GLN A 265 12.79 11.26 7.01
C GLN A 265 12.47 9.77 6.86
N LYS A 266 11.49 9.24 7.61
CA LYS A 266 11.07 7.84 7.50
C LYS A 266 10.43 7.52 6.16
N LEU A 267 9.59 8.42 5.63
CA LEU A 267 8.98 8.30 4.30
C LEU A 267 10.04 8.30 3.19
N LYS A 268 10.96 9.28 3.23
CA LYS A 268 12.08 9.35 2.27
C LYS A 268 12.97 8.11 2.32
N ALA A 269 13.25 7.61 3.54
CA ALA A 269 14.01 6.39 3.72
C ALA A 269 13.27 5.17 3.16
N LEU A 270 11.96 5.06 3.39
CA LEU A 270 11.12 4.01 2.83
C LEU A 270 11.16 4.04 1.31
N ARG A 271 10.90 5.18 0.67
CA ARG A 271 10.96 5.35 -0.79
C ARG A 271 12.31 4.94 -1.37
N THR A 272 13.40 5.43 -0.78
CA THR A 272 14.77 5.11 -1.23
C THR A 272 15.06 3.62 -1.07
N SER A 273 14.63 3.03 0.05
CA SER A 273 14.81 1.60 0.29
C SER A 273 13.96 0.75 -0.64
N CYS A 274 12.72 1.13 -0.94
CA CYS A 274 11.87 0.45 -1.91
C CYS A 274 12.57 0.37 -3.27
N ALA A 275 13.04 1.51 -3.81
CA ALA A 275 13.73 1.54 -5.10
C ALA A 275 14.96 0.63 -5.13
N ARG A 276 15.79 0.70 -4.08
CA ARG A 276 17.00 -0.13 -3.95
C ARG A 276 16.66 -1.62 -3.80
N VAL A 277 15.70 -1.96 -2.94
CA VAL A 277 15.33 -3.36 -2.66
C VAL A 277 14.69 -4.01 -3.88
N ILE A 278 13.87 -3.26 -4.63
CA ILE A 278 13.31 -3.72 -5.90
C ILE A 278 14.44 -4.03 -6.89
N ASP A 279 15.43 -3.14 -7.02
CA ASP A 279 16.59 -3.34 -7.90
C ASP A 279 17.44 -4.55 -7.45
N ASP A 280 17.63 -4.73 -6.14
CA ASP A 280 18.34 -5.90 -5.57
C ASP A 280 17.61 -7.22 -5.84
N VAL A 281 16.28 -7.23 -5.75
CA VAL A 281 15.48 -8.43 -6.06
C VAL A 281 15.59 -8.75 -7.56
N GLU A 282 15.50 -7.72 -8.42
CA GLU A 282 15.52 -7.86 -9.88
C GLU A 282 16.90 -8.28 -10.41
N ARG A 283 18.00 -7.68 -9.93
CA ARG A 283 19.35 -7.92 -10.45
C ARG A 283 20.18 -8.90 -9.64
N ASN A 284 20.05 -8.87 -8.31
CA ASN A 284 20.92 -9.60 -7.39
C ASN A 284 20.23 -10.85 -6.81
N ARG A 285 19.02 -11.18 -7.30
CA ARG A 285 18.19 -12.32 -6.84
C ARG A 285 18.04 -12.37 -5.31
N LYS A 286 17.96 -11.19 -4.68
CA LYS A 286 17.67 -11.10 -3.24
C LYS A 286 16.31 -11.74 -2.96
N SER A 287 16.19 -12.43 -1.83
CA SER A 287 14.94 -13.05 -1.38
C SER A 287 13.81 -12.03 -1.29
N PHE A 288 12.65 -12.37 -1.88
CA PHE A 288 11.43 -11.57 -1.79
C PHE A 288 10.93 -11.46 -0.35
N SER A 289 10.97 -12.54 0.42
CA SER A 289 10.49 -12.52 1.81
C SER A 289 11.36 -11.66 2.72
N ALA A 290 12.69 -11.66 2.50
CA ALA A 290 13.61 -10.76 3.19
C ALA A 290 13.37 -9.30 2.79
N ALA A 291 13.22 -9.03 1.48
CA ALA A 291 12.88 -7.71 0.95
C ALA A 291 11.57 -7.18 1.55
N PHE A 292 10.51 -7.97 1.53
CA PHE A 292 9.20 -7.61 2.09
C PHE A 292 9.31 -7.33 3.60
N SER A 293 10.01 -8.17 4.36
CA SER A 293 10.18 -7.96 5.81
C SER A 293 10.92 -6.67 6.14
N GLU A 294 11.98 -6.34 5.37
CA GLU A 294 12.75 -5.11 5.53
C GLU A 294 11.86 -3.88 5.31
N LEU A 295 11.15 -3.84 4.18
CA LEU A 295 10.27 -2.74 3.80
C LEU A 295 9.06 -2.62 4.72
N ASN A 296 8.44 -3.74 5.11
CA ASN A 296 7.30 -3.73 6.04
C ASN A 296 7.70 -3.16 7.41
N ARG A 297 8.90 -3.49 7.92
CA ARG A 297 9.42 -2.90 9.16
C ARG A 297 9.61 -1.38 9.05
N MET A 298 10.03 -0.88 7.89
CA MET A 298 10.17 0.56 7.64
C MET A 298 8.82 1.24 7.54
N LEU A 299 7.85 0.59 6.89
CA LEU A 299 6.47 1.03 6.81
C LEU A 299 5.84 1.16 8.20
N SER A 300 5.93 0.14 9.05
CA SER A 300 5.37 0.22 10.42
C SER A 300 5.98 1.35 11.25
N LYS A 301 7.25 1.70 11.02
CA LYS A 301 7.87 2.87 11.65
C LYS A 301 7.29 4.19 11.13
N ALA A 302 6.98 4.27 9.84
CA ALA A 302 6.34 5.43 9.24
C ALA A 302 4.89 5.58 9.71
N GLU A 303 4.11 4.49 9.75
CA GLU A 303 2.75 4.46 10.30
C GLU A 303 2.71 4.95 11.75
N LYS A 304 3.60 4.45 12.60
CA LYS A 304 3.74 4.93 13.97
C LYS A 304 4.08 6.42 14.00
N GLY A 305 5.02 6.87 13.16
CA GLY A 305 5.36 8.29 13.05
C GLY A 305 4.19 9.18 12.64
N LEU A 306 3.31 8.69 11.74
CA LEU A 306 2.10 9.39 11.32
C LEU A 306 1.07 9.45 12.45
N SER A 307 0.89 8.36 13.20
CA SER A 307 0.01 8.32 14.37
C SER A 307 0.48 9.30 15.45
N ASP A 308 1.77 9.24 15.81
CA ASP A 308 2.40 10.14 16.80
C ASP A 308 2.23 11.62 16.38
N LEU A 309 2.35 11.92 15.09
CA LEU A 309 2.15 13.27 14.56
C LEU A 309 0.67 13.72 14.67
N LYS A 310 -0.28 12.84 14.31
CA LYS A 310 -1.72 13.13 14.41
C LYS A 310 -2.15 13.39 15.86
N GLU A 311 -1.59 12.66 16.82
CA GLU A 311 -1.82 12.88 18.25
C GLU A 311 -1.31 14.27 18.68
N ARG A 312 -0.08 14.62 18.33
CA ARG A 312 0.52 15.93 18.67
C ARG A 312 -0.23 17.11 18.05
N ILE A 313 -0.77 16.94 16.84
CA ILE A 313 -1.62 17.95 16.21
C ILE A 313 -2.96 18.08 16.93
N SER A 314 -3.50 16.98 17.47
CA SER A 314 -4.71 17.00 18.29
C SER A 314 -4.47 17.70 19.64
N ASP A 315 -3.30 17.49 20.25
CA ASP A 315 -2.87 18.26 21.43
C ASP A 315 -2.75 19.76 21.12
N LEU A 316 -2.14 20.11 19.98
CA LEU A 316 -2.06 21.50 19.53
C LEU A 316 -3.44 22.13 19.34
N GLU A 317 -4.39 21.41 18.75
CA GLU A 317 -5.77 21.85 18.58
C GLU A 317 -6.49 22.06 19.92
N ARG A 318 -6.26 21.18 20.90
CA ARG A 318 -6.88 21.28 22.23
C ARG A 318 -6.36 22.48 23.03
N VAL A 319 -5.08 22.81 22.89
CA VAL A 319 -4.43 23.88 23.65
C VAL A 319 -4.55 25.23 22.95
N LEU A 320 -4.68 25.24 21.62
CA LEU A 320 -5.00 26.46 20.91
C LEU A 320 -6.34 26.99 21.41
N PRO A 321 -6.41 28.26 21.82
CA PRO A 321 -7.67 28.84 22.24
C PRO A 321 -8.66 28.68 21.08
N SER A 322 -9.75 27.96 21.31
CA SER A 322 -10.91 27.91 20.43
C SER A 322 -11.50 29.31 20.38
N SER A 323 -10.88 30.17 19.58
CA SER A 323 -11.11 31.61 19.45
C SER A 323 -12.17 32.17 20.42
N PRO A 324 -11.80 32.76 21.58
CA PRO A 324 -12.71 33.67 22.25
C PRO A 324 -12.82 34.98 21.43
N PRO A 325 -13.84 35.80 21.67
CA PRO A 325 -14.66 36.34 20.59
C PRO A 325 -14.16 37.71 20.15
N MET A 326 -13.17 37.77 19.26
CA MET A 326 -12.82 39.05 18.62
C MET A 326 -14.00 39.66 17.86
N LYS A 327 -14.94 38.81 17.38
CA LYS A 327 -16.21 39.30 16.82
C LYS A 327 -17.13 39.94 17.85
N LEU A 328 -17.12 39.59 19.14
CA LEU A 328 -18.01 40.24 20.12
C LEU A 328 -17.55 41.66 20.44
N CYS A 329 -16.25 41.90 20.63
CA CYS A 329 -15.74 43.26 20.86
C CYS A 329 -15.95 44.14 19.63
N GLU A 330 -15.67 43.65 18.42
CA GLU A 330 -15.95 44.39 17.19
C GLU A 330 -17.46 44.65 17.00
N LEU A 331 -18.32 43.66 17.24
CA LEU A 331 -19.78 43.81 17.14
C LEU A 331 -20.33 44.76 18.23
N LEU A 332 -19.77 44.73 19.44
CA LEU A 332 -20.10 45.65 20.53
C LEU A 332 -19.64 47.08 20.20
N CYS A 333 -18.44 47.25 19.63
CA CYS A 333 -17.95 48.54 19.16
C CYS A 333 -18.81 49.09 18.00
N PHE A 334 -19.17 48.25 17.03
CA PHE A 334 -20.09 48.63 15.95
C PHE A 334 -21.47 49.00 16.47
N MET A 335 -22.03 48.23 17.43
CA MET A 335 -23.27 48.58 18.09
C MET A 335 -23.17 49.93 18.81
N PHE A 336 -22.08 50.17 19.55
CA PHE A 336 -21.87 51.43 20.25
C PHE A 336 -21.79 52.62 19.29
N ILE A 337 -21.05 52.47 18.19
CA ILE A 337 -20.92 53.50 17.15
C ILE A 337 -22.26 53.75 16.44
N ALA A 338 -23.01 52.69 16.11
CA ALA A 338 -24.34 52.81 15.49
C ALA A 338 -25.34 53.52 16.42
N ILE A 339 -25.31 53.20 17.72
CA ILE A 339 -26.16 53.87 18.73
C ILE A 339 -25.78 55.34 18.85
N LEU A 340 -24.49 55.68 18.88
CA LEU A 340 -24.02 57.07 18.93
C LEU A 340 -24.40 57.87 17.67
N ALA A 341 -24.31 57.24 16.48
CA ALA A 341 -24.72 57.86 15.22
C ALA A 341 -26.24 58.13 15.16
N ILE A 342 -27.06 57.18 15.62
CA ILE A 342 -28.52 57.34 15.71
C ILE A 342 -28.88 58.41 16.76
N HIS A 343 -28.16 58.45 17.89
CA HIS A 343 -28.33 59.48 18.92
C HIS A 343 -28.00 60.88 18.39
N ALA A 344 -26.92 61.03 17.64
CA ALA A 344 -26.54 62.30 17.02
C ALA A 344 -27.55 62.74 15.94
N PHE A 345 -28.04 61.81 15.11
CA PHE A 345 -29.03 62.08 14.07
C PHE A 345 -30.38 62.52 14.65
N LEU A 346 -30.83 61.88 15.73
CA LEU A 346 -32.09 62.22 16.40
C LEU A 346 -31.99 63.50 17.24
N HIS A 347 -30.82 63.82 17.78
CA HIS A 347 -30.58 65.09 18.46
C HIS A 347 -30.56 66.27 17.47
N LEU A 348 -30.15 66.04 16.23
CA LEU A 348 -30.27 67.01 15.13
C LEU A 348 -31.70 67.12 14.58
N ALA A 349 -32.51 66.07 14.71
CA ALA A 349 -33.88 66.01 14.22
C ALA A 349 -34.93 66.44 15.27
N GLU A 350 -34.54 67.27 16.25
CA GLU A 350 -35.42 67.79 17.30
C GLU A 350 -36.73 68.36 16.74
N ASP A 351 -37.81 67.59 16.86
CA ASP A 351 -39.17 68.13 17.00
C ASP A 351 -39.86 67.51 18.24
N LYS A 352 -40.64 68.37 18.88
CA LYS A 352 -41.02 68.33 20.29
C LYS A 352 -42.10 67.29 20.58
N ASP A 353 -41.76 66.14 21.19
CA ASP A 353 -42.77 65.36 21.92
C ASP A 353 -42.24 64.55 23.11
N SER A 354 -42.85 64.77 24.28
CA SER A 354 -42.32 64.35 25.60
C SER A 354 -42.53 62.86 25.93
N ARG A 355 -43.37 62.15 25.17
CA ARG A 355 -43.65 60.71 25.38
C ARG A 355 -42.59 59.79 24.77
N VAL A 356 -41.91 60.23 23.73
CA VAL A 356 -40.81 59.48 23.10
C VAL A 356 -39.58 59.49 24.03
N LYS A 357 -39.35 60.61 24.73
CA LYS A 357 -38.24 60.79 25.69
C LYS A 357 -38.25 59.78 26.85
N THR A 358 -39.42 59.47 27.41
CA THR A 358 -39.54 58.58 28.58
C THR A 358 -39.35 57.11 28.24
N ARG A 359 -39.87 56.65 27.09
CA ARG A 359 -39.70 55.25 26.63
C ARG A 359 -38.25 54.96 26.22
N TRP A 360 -37.55 55.95 25.69
CA TRP A 360 -36.15 55.82 25.30
C TRP A 360 -35.18 55.83 26.48
N ASN A 361 -35.44 56.60 27.55
CA ASN A 361 -34.66 56.49 28.78
C ASN A 361 -34.72 55.06 29.34
N THR A 362 -35.88 54.42 29.33
CA THR A 362 -36.02 53.01 29.77
C THR A 362 -35.20 52.06 28.90
N ALA A 363 -35.23 52.22 27.57
CA ALA A 363 -34.42 51.40 26.67
C ALA A 363 -32.90 51.61 26.89
N LEU A 364 -32.47 52.85 27.15
CA LEU A 364 -31.07 53.18 27.45
C LEU A 364 -30.62 52.59 28.79
N TYR A 365 -31.46 52.63 29.82
CA TYR A 365 -31.21 51.99 31.11
C TYR A 365 -31.19 50.46 30.99
N SER A 366 -32.10 49.85 30.23
CA SER A 366 -32.08 48.40 29.97
C SER A 366 -30.82 47.97 29.23
N LEU A 367 -30.34 48.79 28.29
CA LEU A 367 -29.11 48.52 27.56
C LEU A 367 -27.86 48.71 28.44
N ALA A 368 -27.84 49.73 29.31
CA ALA A 368 -26.76 49.92 30.28
C ALA A 368 -26.69 48.77 31.29
N VAL A 369 -27.84 48.29 31.75
CA VAL A 369 -27.93 47.11 32.63
C VAL A 369 -27.47 45.85 31.90
N ALA A 370 -27.92 45.62 30.66
CA ALA A 370 -27.46 44.49 29.86
C ALA A 370 -25.95 44.52 29.59
N GLY A 371 -25.41 45.70 29.26
CA GLY A 371 -23.96 45.91 29.08
C GLY A 371 -23.17 45.69 30.37
N THR A 372 -23.72 46.09 31.53
CA THR A 372 -23.09 45.87 32.84
C THR A 372 -23.09 44.38 33.23
N ILE A 373 -24.20 43.67 32.97
CA ILE A 373 -24.29 42.21 33.19
C ILE A 373 -23.31 41.48 32.27
N MET A 374 -23.21 41.88 31.01
CA MET A 374 -22.30 41.26 30.04
C MET A 374 -20.82 41.55 30.38
N HIS A 375 -20.51 42.75 30.87
CA HIS A 375 -19.19 43.10 31.40
C HIS A 375 -18.84 42.32 32.67
N GLN A 376 -19.78 42.16 33.60
CA GLN A 376 -19.61 41.34 34.79
C GLN A 376 -19.37 39.87 34.43
N MET A 377 -20.09 39.32 33.44
CA MET A 377 -19.84 37.98 32.91
C MET A 377 -18.45 37.85 32.26
N TRP A 378 -17.99 38.88 31.53
CA TRP A 378 -16.64 38.92 30.95
C TRP A 378 -15.53 38.91 32.02
N VAL A 379 -15.71 39.68 33.09
CA VAL A 379 -14.79 39.71 34.24
C VAL A 379 -14.77 38.37 34.98
N LEU A 380 -15.94 37.73 35.17
CA LEU A 380 -16.07 36.42 35.81
C LEU A 380 -15.52 35.27 34.96
N TRP A 381 -15.49 35.40 33.64
CA TRP A 381 -14.86 34.44 32.71
C TRP A 381 -13.35 34.69 32.47
N GLY A 382 -12.72 35.54 33.28
CA GLY A 382 -11.26 35.70 33.29
C GLY A 382 -10.71 36.62 32.19
N GLY A 383 -11.56 37.43 31.56
CA GLY A 383 -11.17 38.38 30.50
C GLY A 383 -10.44 39.65 30.99
N GLY A 384 -10.01 39.70 32.26
CA GLY A 384 -9.26 40.82 32.83
C GLY A 384 -8.25 40.35 33.88
N GLY A 385 -7.03 40.02 33.46
CA GLY A 385 -5.88 40.03 34.38
C GLY A 385 -5.32 41.45 34.44
N THR A 386 -5.02 42.08 35.57
CA THR A 386 -4.50 41.54 36.84
C THR A 386 -4.68 42.56 37.98
N GLY A 387 -4.85 42.06 39.21
CA GLY A 387 -4.26 42.67 40.42
C GLY A 387 -5.21 43.22 41.49
N MET A 388 -5.55 42.40 42.50
CA MET A 388 -5.09 42.62 43.89
C MET A 388 -5.54 41.49 44.85
N ARG A 389 -4.60 41.16 45.74
CA ARG A 389 -4.66 40.15 46.82
C ARG A 389 -5.64 40.52 47.94
N MET A 390 -6.28 39.50 48.49
CA MET A 390 -6.54 39.27 49.93
C MET A 390 -7.28 37.93 49.97
N GLY A 391 -6.97 36.92 50.78
CA GLY A 391 -6.13 36.71 51.94
C GLY A 391 -6.50 35.30 52.41
N GLN A 392 -5.63 34.69 53.22
CA GLN A 392 -5.87 33.42 53.90
C GLN A 392 -7.30 33.30 54.47
N VAL A 393 -7.82 32.07 54.58
CA VAL A 393 -8.29 31.43 55.83
C VAL A 393 -9.14 30.18 55.50
N MET A 394 -8.65 29.02 56.00
CA MET A 394 -9.38 27.82 56.48
C MET A 394 -10.39 27.12 55.53
N CYS A 395 -10.38 25.81 55.29
CA CYS A 395 -9.82 24.62 55.94
C CYS A 395 -9.28 23.63 54.89
#